data_AF-A0A355ENR6-F1
#
_entry.id   AF-A0A355ENR6-F1
#
_cell.length_a   1.000
_cell.length_b   1.000
_cell.length_c   1.000
_cell.angle_alpha   90.00
_cell.angle_beta   90.00
_cell.angle_gamma   90.00
#
_symmetry.space_group_name_H-M   'P 1'
#
loop_
_entity.id
_entity.type
_entity.pdbx_description
1 polymer ?
#
loop_
_entity_poly.entity_id
_entity_poly.type
_entity_poly.pdbx_seq_one_letter_code
_entity_poly.pdbx_strand_id
1 'polypeptide(L)'
;MKKKKYMLMILAYVCIGTLIVPPYSYAQGPQVFKAEELEQILAPIALYPDSLLSQILMASTYPLEVVQADRWAKQNKDMKGDVLAKALEAQPWDPSVKSLVNFPQVLTMMSEKLDWTQKLGDAFLAQEKDVMGTV
;
A
#
# COMPACT_ATOMS: atom_id res chain seq x y z
N MET A 1 -39.72 -46.29 7.44
CA MET A 1 -39.98 -45.12 8.33
C MET A 1 -38.77 -44.56 9.09
N LYS A 2 -37.69 -45.32 9.35
CA LYS A 2 -36.54 -44.82 10.14
C LYS A 2 -35.60 -43.87 9.37
N LYS A 3 -35.38 -44.05 8.05
CA LYS A 3 -34.46 -43.23 7.24
C LYS A 3 -34.87 -41.74 7.10
N LYS A 4 -36.17 -41.44 7.03
CA LYS A 4 -36.68 -40.05 6.96
C LYS A 4 -36.46 -39.25 8.26
N LYS A 5 -36.47 -39.91 9.43
CA LYS A 5 -36.18 -39.25 10.72
C LYS A 5 -34.71 -38.84 10.83
N TYR A 6 -33.78 -39.67 10.34
CA TYR A 6 -32.37 -39.31 10.29
C TYR A 6 -32.09 -38.22 9.26
N MET A 7 -32.75 -38.24 8.11
CA MET A 7 -32.60 -37.19 7.09
C MET A 7 -33.12 -35.82 7.58
N LEU A 8 -34.20 -35.79 8.36
CA LEU A 8 -34.73 -34.57 8.97
C LEU A 8 -33.87 -34.08 10.15
N MET A 9 -33.26 -34.99 10.93
CA MET A 9 -32.33 -34.62 12.00
C MET A 9 -30.96 -34.14 11.49
N ILE A 10 -30.49 -34.65 10.35
CA ILE A 10 -29.24 -34.20 9.73
C ILE A 10 -29.41 -32.81 9.11
N LEU A 11 -30.58 -32.50 8.52
CA LEU A 11 -30.87 -31.14 8.03
C LEU A 11 -30.93 -30.10 9.17
N ALA A 12 -31.42 -30.49 10.35
CA ALA A 12 -31.48 -29.61 11.52
C ALA A 12 -30.09 -29.34 12.14
N TYR A 13 -29.15 -30.27 12.04
CA TYR A 13 -27.80 -30.11 12.59
C TYR A 13 -26.88 -29.26 11.71
N VAL A 14 -27.11 -29.24 10.39
CA VAL A 14 -26.32 -28.41 9.45
C VAL A 14 -26.68 -26.92 9.55
N CYS A 15 -27.87 -26.57 10.06
CA CYS A 15 -28.29 -25.17 10.24
C CYS A 15 -27.90 -24.54 11.59
N ILE A 16 -27.39 -25.32 12.55
CA ILE A 16 -27.03 -24.81 13.90
C ILE A 16 -25.52 -24.56 14.04
N GLY A 17 -24.69 -25.05 13.10
CA GLY A 17 -23.23 -24.97 13.16
C GLY A 17 -22.55 -23.74 12.56
N THR A 18 -23.29 -22.74 12.04
CA THR A 18 -22.70 -21.63 11.24
C THR A 18 -22.82 -20.24 11.86
N LEU A 19 -23.16 -20.12 13.15
CA LEU A 19 -23.31 -18.81 13.81
C LEU A 19 -22.15 -18.47 14.77
N ILE A 20 -20.91 -18.65 14.31
CA ILE A 20 -19.79 -17.90 14.88
C ILE A 20 -19.00 -17.34 13.70
N VAL A 21 -19.58 -16.34 13.04
CA VAL A 21 -18.79 -15.41 12.24
C VAL A 21 -18.06 -14.55 13.29
N PRO A 22 -16.74 -14.68 13.47
CA PRO A 22 -16.03 -13.74 14.33
C PRO A 22 -16.36 -12.33 13.83
N PRO A 23 -16.48 -11.32 14.71
CA PRO A 23 -16.57 -9.95 14.24
C PRO A 23 -15.28 -9.66 13.49
N TYR A 24 -15.34 -9.77 12.17
CA TYR A 24 -14.35 -9.18 11.30
C TYR A 24 -14.50 -7.68 11.56
N SER A 25 -13.57 -7.11 12.32
CA SER A 25 -13.43 -5.67 12.45
C SER A 25 -13.03 -5.12 11.08
N TYR A 26 -14.02 -4.88 10.23
CA TYR A 26 -13.84 -4.20 8.97
C TYR A 26 -13.79 -2.70 9.23
N ALA A 27 -12.78 -2.07 8.62
CA ALA A 27 -12.48 -0.64 8.59
C ALA A 27 -12.02 -0.03 9.92
N GLN A 28 -10.69 0.08 10.07
CA GLN A 28 -10.12 1.27 10.69
C GLN A 28 -10.63 2.45 9.84
N GLY A 29 -11.44 3.35 10.40
CA GLY A 29 -11.76 4.61 9.74
C GLY A 29 -10.47 5.40 9.43
N PRO A 30 -10.53 6.47 8.62
CA PRO A 30 -9.35 7.27 8.31
C PRO A 30 -8.62 7.61 9.61
N GLN A 31 -7.40 7.09 9.76
CA GLN A 31 -6.59 7.38 10.93
C GLN A 31 -6.18 8.85 10.83
N VAL A 32 -6.63 9.65 11.79
CA VAL A 32 -6.25 11.05 11.92
C VAL A 32 -4.94 11.08 12.71
N PHE A 33 -3.88 11.61 12.09
CA PHE A 33 -2.53 11.67 12.66
C PHE A 33 -2.32 13.01 13.35
N LYS A 34 -1.68 13.00 14.52
CA LYS A 34 -1.29 14.24 15.22
C LYS A 34 -0.15 14.95 14.47
N ALA A 35 0.01 16.25 14.69
CA ALA A 35 1.06 17.04 14.04
C ALA A 35 2.47 16.44 14.29
N GLU A 36 2.77 16.07 15.54
CA GLU A 36 4.06 15.47 15.89
C GLU A 36 4.27 14.10 15.25
N GLU A 37 3.19 13.37 14.98
CA GLU A 37 3.24 12.07 14.28
C GLU A 37 3.47 12.27 12.78
N LEU A 38 2.83 13.27 12.16
CA LEU A 38 3.09 13.66 10.78
C LEU A 38 4.56 14.08 10.59
N GLU A 39 5.10 14.91 11.49
CA GLU A 39 6.51 15.30 11.46
C GLU A 39 7.44 14.07 11.52
N GLN A 40 7.13 13.08 12.37
CA GLN A 40 7.91 11.85 12.46
C GLN A 40 7.81 10.98 11.20
N ILE A 41 6.61 10.89 10.60
CA ILE A 41 6.39 10.15 9.36
C ILE A 41 7.17 10.81 8.20
N LEU A 42 7.21 12.14 8.16
CA LEU A 42 7.81 12.92 7.08
C LEU A 42 9.32 13.16 7.27
N ALA A 43 9.84 13.06 8.50
CA ALA A 43 11.25 13.28 8.81
C ALA A 43 12.25 12.57 7.86
N PRO A 44 12.04 11.30 7.42
CA PRO A 44 12.96 10.64 6.50
C PRO A 44 13.06 11.29 5.11
N ILE A 45 12.05 12.07 4.71
CA ILE A 45 11.94 12.67 3.37
C ILE A 45 11.92 14.21 3.39
N ALA A 46 11.87 14.85 4.56
CA ALA A 46 11.72 16.30 4.73
C ALA A 46 12.78 17.17 4.03
N LEU A 47 13.92 16.60 3.64
CA LEU A 47 15.01 17.31 2.93
C LEU A 47 15.06 17.03 1.43
N TYR A 48 14.09 16.27 0.90
CA TYR A 48 14.02 15.99 -0.52
C TYR A 48 13.38 17.14 -1.29
N PRO A 49 13.73 17.35 -2.57
CA PRO A 49 13.08 18.37 -3.40
C PRO A 49 11.58 18.11 -3.54
N ASP A 50 10.77 19.18 -3.58
CA ASP A 50 9.31 19.12 -3.68
C ASP A 50 8.81 18.19 -4.79
N SER A 51 9.48 18.23 -5.95
CA SER A 51 9.13 17.38 -7.09
C SER A 51 9.32 15.90 -6.80
N LEU A 52 10.30 15.51 -6.00
CA LEU A 52 10.50 14.13 -5.54
C LEU A 52 9.54 13.79 -4.41
N LEU A 53 9.29 14.72 -3.49
CA LEU A 53 8.32 14.55 -2.41
C LEU A 53 6.93 14.21 -2.93
N SER A 54 6.42 14.94 -3.92
CA SER A 54 5.12 14.64 -4.53
C SER A 54 5.06 13.22 -5.10
N GLN A 55 6.13 12.74 -5.73
CA GLN A 55 6.18 11.37 -6.27
C GLN A 55 6.18 10.33 -5.15
N ILE A 56 6.91 10.59 -4.05
CA ILE A 56 6.94 9.69 -2.89
C ILE A 56 5.57 9.62 -2.21
N LEU A 57 4.93 10.77 -1.97
CA LEU A 57 3.62 10.84 -1.35
C LEU A 57 2.56 10.12 -2.19
N MET A 58 2.51 10.38 -3.50
CA MET A 58 1.60 9.66 -4.40
C MET A 58 1.90 8.16 -4.45
N ALA A 59 3.17 7.77 -4.62
CA ALA A 59 3.54 6.35 -4.71
C ALA A 59 3.29 5.59 -3.40
N SER A 60 3.30 6.27 -2.25
CA SER A 60 3.04 5.65 -0.95
C SER A 60 1.61 5.12 -0.80
N THR A 61 0.68 5.61 -1.63
CA THR A 61 -0.70 5.10 -1.73
C THR A 61 -0.81 3.78 -2.51
N TYR A 62 0.30 3.32 -3.12
CA TYR A 62 0.40 2.08 -3.91
C TYR A 62 1.52 1.16 -3.40
N PRO A 63 1.51 0.71 -2.12
CA PRO A 63 2.63 -0.01 -1.51
C PRO A 63 2.96 -1.34 -2.20
N LEU A 64 1.95 -2.03 -2.77
CA LEU A 64 2.19 -3.25 -3.54
C LEU A 64 2.99 -2.98 -4.82
N GLU A 65 2.67 -1.89 -5.53
CA GLU A 65 3.35 -1.51 -6.75
C GLU A 65 4.79 -1.08 -6.47
N VAL A 66 5.02 -0.38 -5.36
CA VAL A 66 6.37 -0.03 -4.88
C VAL A 66 7.25 -1.27 -4.72
N VAL A 67 6.73 -2.34 -4.10
CA VAL A 67 7.47 -3.61 -3.94
C VAL A 67 7.75 -4.27 -5.29
N GLN A 68 6.77 -4.27 -6.18
CA GLN A 68 6.93 -4.85 -7.52
C GLN A 68 7.99 -4.07 -8.32
N ALA A 69 7.93 -2.74 -8.27
CA ALA A 69 8.86 -1.85 -8.94
C ALA A 69 10.29 -1.99 -8.41
N ASP A 70 10.50 -2.09 -7.08
CA ASP A 70 11.83 -2.30 -6.51
C ASP A 70 12.44 -3.63 -6.97
N ARG A 71 11.67 -4.72 -6.91
CA ARG A 71 12.13 -6.04 -7.38
C ARG A 71 12.44 -6.03 -8.88
N TRP A 72 11.57 -5.41 -9.67
CA TRP A 72 11.76 -5.27 -11.11
C TRP A 72 13.01 -4.44 -11.43
N ALA A 73 13.21 -3.31 -10.76
CA ALA A 73 14.38 -2.45 -10.96
C ALA A 73 15.69 -3.18 -10.61
N LYS A 74 15.70 -3.97 -9.53
CA LYS A 74 16.85 -4.82 -9.15
C LYS A 74 17.18 -5.88 -10.20
N GLN A 75 16.18 -6.44 -10.88
CA GLN A 75 16.36 -7.40 -11.98
C GLN A 75 16.79 -6.74 -13.29
N ASN A 76 16.47 -5.45 -13.49
CA ASN A 76 16.68 -4.71 -14.73
C ASN A 76 17.67 -3.54 -14.57
N LYS A 77 18.62 -3.65 -13.64
CA LYS A 77 19.55 -2.57 -13.23
C LYS A 77 20.33 -1.90 -14.37
N ASP A 78 20.56 -2.65 -15.46
CA ASP A 78 21.35 -2.23 -16.61
C ASP A 78 20.51 -1.47 -17.66
N MET A 79 19.18 -1.43 -17.53
CA MET A 79 18.31 -0.64 -18.39
C MET A 79 18.42 0.85 -18.08
N LYS A 80 18.54 1.68 -19.13
CA LYS A 80 18.66 3.14 -19.06
C LYS A 80 17.98 3.81 -20.25
N GLY A 81 17.75 5.11 -20.15
CA GLY A 81 17.24 5.96 -21.24
C GLY A 81 15.93 5.43 -21.84
N ASP A 82 15.79 5.53 -23.16
CA ASP A 82 14.57 5.14 -23.89
C ASP A 82 14.18 3.68 -23.69
N VAL A 83 15.15 2.79 -23.48
CA VAL A 83 14.88 1.37 -23.21
C VAL A 83 14.17 1.20 -21.87
N LEU A 84 14.65 1.90 -20.83
CA LEU A 84 14.01 1.93 -19.52
C LEU A 84 12.62 2.56 -19.61
N ALA A 85 12.49 3.70 -20.30
CA ALA A 85 11.21 4.40 -20.46
C ALA A 85 10.14 3.51 -21.08
N LYS A 86 10.44 2.85 -22.22
CA LYS A 86 9.53 1.91 -22.87
C LYS A 86 9.18 0.71 -22.01
N ALA A 87 10.14 0.19 -21.23
CA ALA A 87 9.90 -0.94 -20.36
C ALA A 87 8.96 -0.57 -19.18
N LEU A 88 9.07 0.67 -18.68
CA LEU A 88 8.19 1.21 -17.63
C LEU A 88 6.78 1.51 -18.15
N GLU A 89 6.61 1.94 -19.40
CA GLU A 89 5.30 2.14 -20.02
C GLU A 89 4.44 0.87 -19.95
N ALA A 90 5.06 -0.30 -20.13
CA ALA A 90 4.38 -1.59 -20.09
C ALA A 90 4.00 -2.06 -18.67
N GLN A 91 4.50 -1.41 -17.61
CA GLN A 91 4.15 -1.78 -16.24
C GLN A 91 2.78 -1.21 -15.87
N PRO A 92 1.93 -1.93 -15.12
CA PRO A 92 0.59 -1.47 -14.76
C PRO A 92 0.57 -0.48 -13.58
N TRP A 93 1.73 0.04 -13.18
CA TRP A 93 1.86 0.89 -12.00
C TRP A 93 1.43 2.34 -12.25
N ASP A 94 1.11 3.04 -11.18
CA ASP A 94 0.89 4.49 -11.16
C ASP A 94 2.13 5.23 -11.71
N PRO A 95 1.96 6.36 -12.44
CA PRO A 95 3.08 7.16 -12.93
C PRO A 95 4.08 7.56 -11.84
N SER A 96 3.63 7.77 -10.60
CA SER A 96 4.51 8.11 -9.48
C SER A 96 5.45 6.96 -9.12
N VAL A 97 4.93 5.73 -9.04
CA VAL A 97 5.73 4.52 -8.80
C VAL A 97 6.74 4.30 -9.94
N LYS A 98 6.31 4.49 -11.19
CA LYS A 98 7.21 4.41 -12.37
C LYS A 98 8.34 5.44 -12.28
N SER A 99 8.03 6.67 -11.87
CA SER A 99 9.02 7.75 -11.71
C SER A 99 10.11 7.36 -10.71
N LEU A 100 9.72 6.74 -9.58
CA LEU A 100 10.65 6.33 -8.52
C LEU A 100 11.68 5.29 -8.94
N VAL A 101 11.50 4.58 -10.06
CA VAL A 101 12.53 3.68 -10.62
C VAL A 101 13.82 4.43 -10.97
N ASN A 102 13.73 5.73 -11.29
CA ASN A 102 14.90 6.59 -11.50
C ASN A 102 15.59 7.01 -10.19
N PHE A 103 14.96 6.75 -9.04
CA PHE A 103 15.43 7.05 -7.69
C PHE A 103 15.58 5.76 -6.87
N PRO A 104 16.49 4.85 -7.25
CA PRO A 104 16.53 3.48 -6.72
C PRO A 104 16.68 3.43 -5.20
N GLN A 105 17.41 4.37 -4.58
CA GLN A 105 17.55 4.41 -3.12
C GLN A 105 16.22 4.70 -2.41
N VAL A 106 15.41 5.61 -2.96
CA VAL A 106 14.09 5.96 -2.42
C VAL A 106 13.12 4.81 -2.63
N LEU A 107 13.08 4.24 -3.84
CA LEU A 107 12.22 3.11 -4.16
C LEU A 107 12.54 1.90 -3.27
N THR A 108 13.82 1.59 -3.06
CA THR A 108 14.25 0.53 -2.14
C THR A 108 13.87 0.85 -0.70
N MET A 109 14.09 2.08 -0.23
CA MET A 109 13.68 2.47 1.13
C MET A 109 12.17 2.26 1.34
N MET A 110 11.34 2.68 0.39
CA MET A 110 9.89 2.48 0.47
C MET A 110 9.52 1.00 0.45
N SER A 111 10.16 0.21 -0.42
CA SER A 111 9.90 -1.24 -0.50
C SER A 111 10.38 -2.01 0.74
N GLU A 112 11.44 -1.56 1.42
CA GLU A 112 11.98 -2.24 2.60
C GLU A 112 11.30 -1.79 3.90
N LYS A 113 10.82 -0.54 3.95
CA LYS A 113 10.11 0.03 5.09
C LYS A 113 8.61 0.11 4.83
N LEU A 114 7.98 -1.03 4.53
CA LEU A 114 6.56 -1.07 4.13
C LEU A 114 5.60 -0.50 5.16
N ASP A 115 5.84 -0.74 6.45
CA ASP A 115 5.01 -0.15 7.51
C ASP A 115 5.04 1.38 7.48
N TRP A 116 6.20 1.96 7.16
CA TRP A 116 6.35 3.41 7.01
C TRP A 116 5.69 3.90 5.71
N THR A 117 5.88 3.20 4.59
CA THR A 117 5.24 3.56 3.31
C THR A 117 3.72 3.52 3.41
N GLN A 118 3.16 2.51 4.08
CA GLN A 118 1.72 2.45 4.32
C GLN A 118 1.25 3.62 5.18
N LYS A 119 1.91 3.91 6.32
CA LYS A 119 1.56 5.05 7.17
C LYS A 119 1.65 6.39 6.44
N LEU A 120 2.66 6.55 5.57
CA LEU A 120 2.81 7.75 4.75
C LEU A 120 1.64 7.90 3.77
N GLY A 121 1.24 6.81 3.11
CA GLY A 121 0.08 6.79 2.21
C GLY A 121 -1.22 7.07 2.93
N ASP A 122 -1.43 6.45 4.08
CA ASP A 122 -2.62 6.67 4.92
C ASP A 122 -2.70 8.12 5.39
N ALA A 123 -1.57 8.70 5.82
CA ALA A 123 -1.50 10.11 6.22
C ALA A 123 -1.78 11.06 5.05
N PHE A 124 -1.23 10.78 3.87
CA PHE A 124 -1.45 11.60 2.68
C PHE A 124 -2.92 11.55 2.21
N LEU A 125 -3.54 10.36 2.21
CA LEU A 125 -4.95 10.19 1.85
C LEU A 125 -5.91 10.82 2.87
N ALA A 126 -5.58 10.77 4.17
CA ALA A 126 -6.44 11.29 5.22
C ALA A 126 -6.28 12.81 5.46
N GLN A 127 -5.06 13.33 5.32
CA GLN A 127 -4.67 14.67 5.76
C GLN A 127 -3.74 15.38 4.76
N GLU A 128 -4.05 15.30 3.46
CA GLU A 128 -3.23 15.88 2.39
C GLU A 128 -2.75 17.30 2.68
N LYS A 129 -3.67 18.18 3.12
CA LYS A 129 -3.35 19.58 3.43
C LYS A 129 -2.30 19.72 4.53
N ASP A 130 -2.38 18.94 5.59
CA ASP A 130 -1.48 19.04 6.74
C ASP A 130 -0.12 18.40 6.42
N VAL A 131 -0.12 17.30 5.66
CA VAL A 131 1.09 16.67 5.12
C VAL A 131 1.86 17.65 4.23
N MET A 132 1.18 18.27 3.28
CA MET A 132 1.79 19.24 2.36
C MET A 132 2.21 20.55 3.04
N GLY A 133 1.63 20.88 4.20
CA GLY A 133 2.03 22.04 4.99
C GLY A 133 3.25 21.81 5.90
N THR A 134 3.69 20.56 6.05
CA THR A 134 4.82 20.16 6.91
C THR A 134 6.13 20.02 6.14
N VAL A 135 6.08 19.97 4.80
CA VAL A 135 7.23 19.82 3.90
C VAL A 135 7.54 21.10 3.13
#